data_AF-A0A1X7P4Z6-F1
#
_entry.id   AF-A0A1X7P4Z6-F1
#
_cell.length_a   1.000
_cell.length_b   1.000
_cell.length_c   1.000
_cell.angle_alpha   90.00
_cell.angle_beta   90.00
_cell.angle_gamma   90.00
#
_symmetry.space_group_name_H-M   'P 1'
#
loop_
_entity.id
_entity.type
_entity.pdbx_description
1 polymer ?
#
loop_
_entity_poly.entity_id
_entity_poly.type
_entity_poly.pdbx_seq_one_letter_code
_entity_poly.pdbx_strand_id
1 'polypeptide(L)'
;MADIFAVIADGTRRDILSILLEERIEGTAPGGGISVSRIVARLELSQPTVSKHLKVLREAGLVTVRESGQHRYYALQYGPLEAVEDWLLPFLAADDSEAGPALLDATAAARAESLGRALAERTHQVSTVVQDIQRGVSEGATKVAEVLRIRK
;
A
#
# COMPACT_ATOMS: atom_id res chain seq x y z
N MET A 1 21.21 -3.55 -18.06
CA MET A 1 20.36 -3.56 -16.87
C MET A 1 21.24 -3.13 -15.71
N ALA A 2 20.89 -2.08 -14.96
CA ALA A 2 21.65 -1.75 -13.76
C ALA A 2 21.40 -2.82 -12.69
N ASP A 3 22.45 -3.23 -11.99
CA ASP A 3 22.33 -4.16 -10.87
C ASP A 3 21.40 -3.58 -9.79
N ILE A 4 20.48 -4.41 -9.28
CA ILE A 4 19.46 -4.02 -8.30
C ILE A 4 20.09 -3.45 -7.04
N PHE A 5 21.21 -4.02 -6.59
CA PHE A 5 21.95 -3.54 -5.42
C PHE A 5 22.51 -2.14 -5.64
N ALA A 6 23.09 -1.87 -6.83
CA ALA A 6 23.54 -0.53 -7.20
C ALA A 6 22.38 0.47 -7.31
N VAL A 7 21.21 0.01 -7.77
CA VAL A 7 20.01 0.85 -7.82
C VAL A 7 19.55 1.20 -6.40
N ILE A 8 19.38 0.25 -5.49
CA ILE A 8 18.87 0.55 -4.14
C ILE A 8 19.91 1.19 -3.20
N ALA A 9 21.20 1.18 -3.53
CA ALA A 9 22.24 1.79 -2.70
C ALA A 9 22.10 3.33 -2.52
N ASP A 10 21.50 4.01 -3.49
CA ASP A 10 21.32 5.46 -3.50
C ASP A 10 20.19 5.90 -2.55
N GLY A 11 20.51 6.84 -1.64
CA GLY A 11 19.58 7.33 -0.63
C GLY A 11 18.32 7.93 -1.23
N THR A 12 18.45 8.83 -2.21
CA THR A 12 17.31 9.47 -2.87
C THR A 12 16.39 8.46 -3.56
N ARG A 13 16.94 7.41 -4.18
CA ARG A 13 16.12 6.33 -4.75
C ARG A 13 15.35 5.58 -3.69
N ARG A 14 15.95 5.30 -2.52
CA ARG A 14 15.25 4.70 -1.39
C ARG A 14 14.17 5.62 -0.84
N ASP A 15 14.42 6.92 -0.74
CA ASP A 15 13.41 7.88 -0.28
C ASP A 15 12.21 7.94 -1.22
N ILE A 16 12.44 7.89 -2.54
CA ILE A 16 11.36 7.79 -3.53
C ILE A 16 10.55 6.50 -3.33
N LEU A 17 11.22 5.35 -3.14
CA LEU A 17 10.54 4.07 -2.91
C LEU A 17 9.72 4.09 -1.62
N SER A 18 10.23 4.72 -0.55
CA SER A 18 9.50 4.93 0.72
C SER A 18 8.24 5.76 0.52
N ILE A 19 8.33 6.89 -0.20
CA ILE A 19 7.15 7.71 -0.53
C ILE A 19 6.10 6.90 -1.30
N LEU A 20 6.53 6.10 -2.27
CA LEU A 20 5.61 5.26 -3.05
C LEU A 20 4.97 4.15 -2.21
N LEU A 21 5.72 3.59 -1.26
CA LEU A 21 5.20 2.61 -0.31
C LEU A 21 4.14 3.21 0.61
N GLU A 22 4.40 4.39 1.17
CA GLU A 22 3.45 5.10 2.04
C GLU A 22 2.15 5.41 1.30
N GLU A 23 2.22 6.00 0.10
CA GLU A 23 1.01 6.30 -0.69
C GLU A 23 0.22 5.04 -1.05
N ARG A 24 0.90 3.90 -1.26
CA ARG A 24 0.25 2.61 -1.48
C ARG A 24 -0.48 2.12 -0.22
N ILE A 25 0.14 2.25 0.96
CA ILE A 25 -0.43 1.83 2.24
C ILE A 25 -1.64 2.68 2.62
N GLU A 26 -1.53 4.01 2.47
CA GLU A 26 -2.61 4.94 2.80
C GLU A 26 -3.78 4.84 1.81
N GLY A 27 -3.55 4.35 0.58
CA GLY A 27 -4.59 4.17 -0.44
C GLY A 27 -5.15 5.49 -0.99
N THR A 28 -4.44 6.59 -0.76
CA THR A 28 -4.91 7.97 -0.96
C THR A 28 -4.86 8.41 -2.43
N ALA A 29 -4.20 7.65 -3.30
CA ALA A 29 -3.92 8.04 -4.67
C ALA A 29 -4.91 7.44 -5.69
N PRO A 30 -5.67 8.27 -6.44
CA PRO A 30 -6.52 7.80 -7.52
C PRO A 30 -5.73 7.03 -8.59
N GLY A 31 -6.04 5.75 -8.77
CA GLY A 31 -5.36 4.91 -9.74
C GLY A 31 -3.95 4.46 -9.32
N GLY A 32 -3.67 4.43 -8.01
CA GLY A 32 -2.58 3.65 -7.43
C GLY A 32 -1.16 4.19 -7.58
N GLY A 33 -0.98 5.47 -7.90
CA GLY A 33 0.34 6.08 -8.05
C GLY A 33 0.37 7.58 -7.76
N ILE A 34 1.56 8.11 -7.49
CA ILE A 34 1.79 9.50 -7.09
C ILE A 34 2.38 10.31 -8.26
N SER A 35 2.03 11.59 -8.40
CA SER A 35 2.59 12.44 -9.46
C SER A 35 4.05 12.83 -9.17
N VAL A 36 4.83 13.07 -10.23
CA VAL A 36 6.21 13.59 -10.09
C VAL A 36 6.26 14.89 -9.28
N SER A 37 5.30 15.80 -9.50
CA SER A 37 5.23 17.08 -8.78
C SER A 37 5.06 16.89 -7.27
N ARG A 38 4.29 15.89 -6.84
CA ARG A 38 4.10 15.57 -5.42
C ARG A 38 5.33 14.91 -4.82
N ILE A 39 6.04 14.04 -5.56
CA ILE A 39 7.34 13.49 -5.12
C ILE A 39 8.36 14.62 -4.93
N VAL A 40 8.45 15.53 -5.90
CA VAL A 40 9.30 16.73 -5.85
C VAL A 40 9.02 17.56 -4.60
N ALA A 41 7.74 17.82 -4.32
CA ALA A 41 7.34 18.58 -3.13
C ALA A 41 7.72 17.87 -1.82
N ARG A 42 7.58 16.53 -1.76
CA ARG A 42 7.91 15.75 -0.55
C ARG A 42 9.42 15.63 -0.28
N LEU A 43 10.25 15.61 -1.34
CA LEU A 43 11.70 15.48 -1.20
C LEU A 43 12.44 16.82 -1.16
N GLU A 44 11.76 17.93 -1.47
CA GLU A 44 12.38 19.25 -1.61
C GLU A 44 13.55 19.27 -2.62
N LEU A 45 13.47 18.41 -3.64
CA LEU A 45 14.48 18.28 -4.70
C LEU A 45 13.97 18.83 -6.03
N SER A 46 14.89 19.19 -6.92
CA SER A 46 14.52 19.64 -8.26
C SER A 46 13.82 18.54 -9.07
N GLN A 47 12.87 18.92 -9.92
CA GLN A 47 12.19 17.98 -10.82
C GLN A 47 13.15 17.23 -11.78
N PRO A 48 14.20 17.85 -12.36
CA PRO A 48 15.21 17.12 -13.13
C PRO A 48 15.90 16.03 -12.31
N THR A 49 16.27 16.32 -11.05
CA THR A 49 16.88 15.34 -10.14
C THR A 49 15.95 14.16 -9.91
N VAL A 50 14.70 14.40 -9.47
CA VAL A 50 13.71 13.36 -9.23
C VAL A 50 13.43 12.54 -10.49
N SER A 51 13.30 13.19 -11.65
CA SER A 51 13.06 12.52 -12.92
C SER A 51 14.20 11.59 -13.33
N LYS A 52 15.46 11.97 -13.04
CA LYS A 52 16.63 11.11 -13.25
C LYS A 52 16.56 9.86 -12.39
N HIS A 53 16.25 9.99 -11.10
CA HIS A 53 16.12 8.84 -10.19
C HIS A 53 14.95 7.93 -10.60
N LEU A 54 13.78 8.50 -10.96
CA LEU A 54 12.63 7.74 -11.44
C LEU A 54 12.90 6.99 -12.75
N LYS A 55 13.72 7.56 -13.64
CA LYS A 55 14.15 6.87 -14.86
C LYS A 55 14.95 5.61 -14.51
N VAL A 56 15.92 5.71 -13.62
CA VAL A 56 16.74 4.57 -13.17
C VAL A 56 15.89 3.51 -12.47
N LEU A 57 15.00 3.92 -11.56
CA LEU A 57 14.08 3.00 -10.88
C LEU A 57 13.17 2.26 -11.87
N ARG A 58 12.68 2.95 -12.90
CA ARG A 58 11.83 2.35 -13.95
C ARG A 58 12.62 1.37 -14.81
N GLU A 59 13.85 1.70 -15.17
CA GLU A 59 14.74 0.81 -15.92
C GLU A 59 15.11 -0.45 -15.12
N ALA A 60 15.16 -0.35 -13.79
CA ALA A 60 15.31 -1.49 -12.88
C ALA A 60 13.99 -2.23 -12.59
N GLY A 61 12.86 -1.76 -13.13
CA GLY A 61 11.54 -2.35 -12.91
C GLY A 61 10.92 -2.08 -11.53
N LEU A 62 11.57 -1.30 -10.67
CA LEU A 62 11.11 -1.00 -9.31
C LEU A 62 9.90 -0.07 -9.27
N VAL A 63 9.61 0.61 -10.39
CA VAL A 63 8.44 1.46 -10.52
C VAL A 63 7.79 1.30 -11.89
N THR A 64 6.47 1.48 -11.92
CA THR A 64 5.70 1.67 -13.16
C THR A 64 5.32 3.12 -13.33
N VAL A 65 5.02 3.52 -14.57
CA VAL A 65 4.54 4.86 -14.90
C VAL A 65 3.25 4.78 -15.69
N ARG A 66 2.28 5.62 -15.32
CA ARG A 66 1.03 5.85 -16.04
C ARG A 66 0.92 7.31 -16.42
N GLU A 67 0.51 7.58 -17.65
CA GLU A 67 0.23 8.94 -18.12
C GLU A 67 -1.26 9.26 -17.93
N SER A 68 -1.56 10.49 -17.50
CA SER A 68 -2.93 10.98 -17.31
C SER A 68 -2.94 12.49 -17.55
N GLY A 69 -3.41 12.88 -18.74
CA GLY A 69 -3.27 14.26 -19.23
C GLY A 69 -1.79 14.66 -19.31
N GLN A 70 -1.44 15.79 -18.70
CA GLN A 70 -0.06 16.28 -18.67
C GLN A 70 0.79 15.69 -17.54
N HIS A 71 0.21 14.85 -16.69
CA HIS A 71 0.88 14.31 -15.52
C HIS A 71 1.30 12.85 -15.71
N ARG A 72 2.44 12.51 -15.09
CA ARG A 72 2.94 11.14 -14.97
C ARG A 72 2.82 10.70 -13.52
N TYR A 73 2.23 9.53 -13.33
CA TYR A 73 1.98 8.90 -12.05
C TYR A 73 2.87 7.67 -11.92
N TYR A 74 3.61 7.57 -10.82
CA TYR A 74 4.51 6.46 -10.53
C TYR A 74 3.96 5.59 -9.42
N ALA A 75 4.13 4.28 -9.56
CA ALA A 75 3.70 3.28 -8.59
C ALA A 75 4.81 2.26 -8.34
N LEU A 76 4.95 1.82 -7.09
CA LEU A 76 5.93 0.84 -6.65
C LEU A 76 5.67 -0.54 -7.28
N GLN A 77 6.74 -1.23 -7.66
CA GLN A 77 6.72 -2.62 -8.11
C GLN A 77 7.66 -3.46 -7.26
N TYR A 78 7.15 -4.58 -6.75
CA TYR A 78 7.86 -5.44 -5.81
C TYR A 78 8.68 -6.53 -6.49
N GLY A 79 8.31 -6.95 -7.70
CA GLY A 79 8.95 -8.09 -8.38
C GLY A 79 10.48 -8.05 -8.37
N PRO A 80 11.13 -6.93 -8.74
CA PRO A 80 12.60 -6.87 -8.71
C PRO A 80 13.23 -6.95 -7.32
N LEU A 81 12.48 -6.69 -6.24
CA LEU A 81 12.98 -6.80 -4.86
C LEU A 81 13.06 -8.25 -4.38
N GLU A 82 12.38 -9.20 -5.03
CA GLU A 82 12.47 -10.63 -4.70
C GLU A 82 13.91 -11.12 -4.76
N ALA A 83 14.71 -10.66 -5.75
CA ALA A 83 16.12 -11.00 -5.85
C ALA A 83 16.96 -10.50 -4.65
N VAL A 84 16.56 -9.39 -4.03
CA VAL A 84 17.22 -8.85 -2.84
C VAL A 84 16.80 -9.63 -1.60
N GLU A 85 15.52 -9.99 -1.52
CA GLU A 85 14.96 -10.82 -0.46
C GLU A 85 15.62 -12.21 -0.46
N ASP A 86 15.65 -12.90 -1.60
CA ASP A 86 16.28 -14.21 -1.78
C ASP A 86 17.76 -14.20 -1.37
N TRP A 87 18.47 -13.10 -1.66
CA TRP A 87 19.85 -12.93 -1.26
C TRP A 87 19.99 -12.69 0.26
N LEU A 88 19.09 -11.92 0.89
CA LEU A 88 19.13 -11.60 2.32
C LEU A 88 18.71 -12.77 3.22
N LEU A 89 17.71 -13.55 2.80
CA LEU A 89 17.07 -14.59 3.63
C LEU A 89 18.07 -15.60 4.24
N PRO A 90 19.08 -16.13 3.53
CA PRO A 90 20.06 -17.05 4.11
C PRO A 90 20.89 -16.46 5.25
N PHE A 91 21.19 -15.15 5.20
CA PHE A 91 21.95 -14.47 6.25
C PHE A 91 21.11 -14.27 7.52
N LEU A 92 19.82 -13.94 7.34
CA LEU A 92 18.89 -13.77 8.45
C LEU A 92 18.60 -15.12 9.15
N ALA A 93 18.48 -16.20 8.38
CA ALA A 93 18.26 -17.54 8.92
C ALA A 93 19.51 -18.13 9.61
N ALA A 94 20.71 -17.64 9.30
CA ALA A 94 21.94 -18.10 9.94
C ALA A 94 22.14 -17.48 11.34
N ASP A 95 21.62 -16.28 11.58
CA ASP A 95 21.69 -15.60 12.88
C ASP A 95 20.73 -16.20 13.93
N ASP A 96 19.76 -17.04 13.51
CA ASP A 96 18.86 -17.77 14.41
C ASP A 96 19.57 -18.87 15.24
N SER A 97 20.85 -19.14 15.01
CA SER A 97 21.61 -20.18 15.73
C SER A 97 22.34 -19.69 16.99
N GLU A 98 22.42 -18.38 17.26
CA GLU A 98 23.03 -17.84 18.51
C GLU A 98 22.15 -16.78 19.22
N ALA A 99 21.07 -16.31 18.60
CA ALA A 99 20.04 -15.50 19.25
C ALA A 99 18.65 -15.99 18.82
N GLY A 100 17.89 -16.56 19.76
CA GLY A 100 16.54 -17.05 19.49
C GLY A 100 15.56 -15.97 18.98
N PRO A 101 14.32 -16.38 18.62
CA PRO A 101 13.36 -15.67 17.76
C PRO A 101 12.72 -14.38 18.33
N ALA A 102 13.42 -13.60 19.13
CA ALA A 102 12.87 -12.44 19.84
C ALA A 102 12.72 -11.18 18.97
N LEU A 103 13.57 -10.98 17.96
CA LEU A 103 13.52 -9.75 17.13
C LEU A 103 12.43 -9.79 16.06
N LEU A 104 12.13 -10.98 15.54
CA LEU A 104 11.02 -11.20 14.62
C LEU A 104 9.68 -11.29 15.36
N ASP A 105 9.61 -11.81 16.60
CA ASP A 105 8.36 -11.91 17.34
C ASP A 105 7.82 -10.52 17.74
N ALA A 106 8.66 -9.60 18.23
CA ALA A 106 8.18 -8.26 18.62
C ALA A 106 7.60 -7.46 17.43
N THR A 107 8.23 -7.57 16.25
CA THR A 107 7.79 -6.84 15.05
C THR A 107 6.71 -7.58 14.27
N ALA A 108 6.74 -8.92 14.21
CA ALA A 108 5.69 -9.73 13.62
C ALA A 108 4.42 -9.73 14.49
N ALA A 109 4.53 -9.76 15.82
CA ALA A 109 3.40 -9.60 16.73
C ALA A 109 2.79 -8.20 16.60
N ALA A 110 3.60 -7.13 16.53
CA ALA A 110 3.11 -5.78 16.29
C ALA A 110 2.38 -5.66 14.93
N ARG A 111 2.89 -6.30 13.87
CA ARG A 111 2.23 -6.37 12.57
C ARG A 111 0.97 -7.23 12.58
N ALA A 112 0.99 -8.38 13.26
CA ALA A 112 -0.17 -9.26 13.42
C ALA A 112 -1.28 -8.58 14.24
N GLU A 113 -0.92 -7.79 15.25
CA GLU A 113 -1.84 -6.99 16.04
C GLU A 113 -2.39 -5.80 15.24
N SER A 114 -1.58 -5.13 14.41
CA SER A 114 -2.05 -4.06 13.52
C SER A 114 -2.98 -4.61 12.43
N LEU A 115 -2.65 -5.77 11.84
CA LEU A 115 -3.49 -6.47 10.87
C LEU A 115 -4.78 -6.99 11.53
N GLY A 116 -4.70 -7.53 12.74
CA GLY A 116 -5.84 -7.99 13.53
C GLY A 116 -6.81 -6.86 13.83
N ARG A 117 -6.31 -5.69 14.25
CA ARG A 117 -7.11 -4.47 14.45
C ARG A 117 -7.75 -4.00 13.14
N ALA A 118 -6.98 -3.90 12.05
CA ALA A 118 -7.49 -3.46 10.76
C ALA A 118 -8.55 -4.42 10.16
N LEU A 119 -8.38 -5.74 10.34
CA LEU A 119 -9.40 -6.72 9.96
C LEU A 119 -10.64 -6.63 10.84
N ALA A 120 -10.49 -6.41 12.15
CA ALA A 120 -11.60 -6.27 13.08
C ALA A 120 -12.45 -5.03 12.76
N GLU A 121 -11.81 -3.89 12.47
CA GLU A 121 -12.49 -2.65 12.04
C GLU A 121 -13.28 -2.86 10.73
N ARG A 122 -12.69 -3.52 9.74
CA ARG A 122 -13.37 -3.86 8.48
C ARG A 122 -14.53 -4.84 8.69
N THR A 123 -14.37 -5.85 9.55
CA THR A 123 -15.44 -6.82 9.86
C THR A 123 -16.61 -6.13 10.59
N HIS A 124 -16.31 -5.20 11.49
CA HIS A 124 -17.31 -4.41 12.19
C HIS A 124 -18.08 -3.48 11.24
N GLN A 125 -17.41 -2.83 10.28
CA GLN A 125 -18.04 -2.03 9.23
C GLN A 125 -18.94 -2.86 8.31
N VAL A 126 -18.53 -4.07 7.92
CA VAL A 126 -19.37 -4.96 7.11
C VAL A 126 -20.62 -5.41 7.87
N SER A 127 -20.48 -5.76 9.16
CA SER A 127 -21.63 -6.16 10.00
C SER A 127 -22.63 -5.02 10.19
N THR A 128 -22.16 -3.79 10.40
CA THR A 128 -23.04 -2.62 10.58
C THR A 128 -23.76 -2.27 9.28
N VAL A 129 -23.08 -2.28 8.14
CA VAL A 129 -23.71 -2.05 6.83
C VAL A 129 -24.76 -3.13 6.52
N VAL A 130 -24.49 -4.41 6.81
CA VAL A 130 -25.45 -5.50 6.61
C VAL A 130 -26.67 -5.34 7.53
N GLN A 131 -26.47 -4.95 8.79
CA GLN A 131 -27.56 -4.69 9.74
C GLN A 131 -28.40 -3.49 9.35
N ASP A 132 -27.80 -2.43 8.82
CA ASP A 132 -28.50 -1.24 8.33
C ASP A 132 -29.37 -1.55 7.12
N ILE A 133 -28.85 -2.36 6.19
CA ILE A 133 -29.62 -2.84 5.04
C ILE A 133 -30.79 -3.73 5.49
N GLN A 134 -30.55 -4.69 6.39
CA GLN A 134 -31.61 -5.56 6.92
C GLN A 134 -32.71 -4.77 7.65
N ARG A 135 -32.32 -3.79 8.46
CA ARG A 135 -33.24 -2.88 9.15
C ARG A 135 -34.06 -2.07 8.14
N GLY A 136 -33.43 -1.46 7.15
CA GLY A 136 -34.13 -0.71 6.10
C GLY A 136 -35.11 -1.56 5.29
N VAL A 137 -34.77 -2.82 4.99
CA VAL A 137 -35.67 -3.77 4.33
C VAL A 137 -36.88 -4.11 5.22
N SER A 138 -36.67 -4.33 6.52
CA SER A 138 -37.74 -4.65 7.47
C SER A 138 -38.72 -3.48 7.70
N GLU A 139 -38.19 -2.26 7.80
CA GLU A 139 -38.99 -1.04 7.94
C GLU A 139 -39.77 -0.73 6.65
N GLY A 140 -39.15 -0.96 5.49
CA GLY A 140 -39.80 -0.88 4.19
C GLY A 140 -40.96 -1.87 4.03
N ALA A 141 -40.75 -3.14 4.41
CA ALA A 141 -41.80 -4.16 4.38
C ALA A 141 -42.99 -3.79 5.29
N THR A 142 -42.71 -3.22 6.46
CA THR A 142 -43.74 -2.77 7.41
C THR A 142 -44.54 -1.59 6.86
N LYS A 143 -43.87 -0.58 6.28
CA LYS A 143 -44.55 0.57 5.62
C LYS A 143 -45.42 0.13 4.44
N VAL A 144 -44.96 -0.81 3.62
CA VAL A 144 -45.74 -1.33 2.48
C VAL A 144 -47.00 -2.07 2.98
N ALA A 145 -46.87 -2.89 4.02
CA ALA A 145 -48.00 -3.58 4.63
C ALA A 145 -49.03 -2.61 5.25
N GLU A 146 -48.55 -1.52 5.87
CA GLU A 146 -49.41 -0.47 6.44
C GLU A 146 -50.17 0.30 5.36
N VAL A 147 -49.48 0.72 4.28
CA VAL A 147 -50.10 1.43 3.14
C VAL A 147 -51.15 0.58 2.43
N LEU A 148 -50.92 -0.74 2.29
CA LEU A 148 -51.89 -1.67 1.71
C LEU A 148 -53.12 -1.90 2.60
N ARG A 149 -53.00 -1.71 3.92
CA ARG A 149 -54.10 -1.88 4.88
C ARG A 149 -55.04 -0.66 4.95
N ILE A 150 -54.52 0.53 4.65
CA ILE A 150 -55.29 1.80 4.62
C ILE A 150 -56.06 1.97 3.29
N ARG A 151 -55.71 1.21 2.25
CA ARG A 151 -56.37 1.25 0.92
C ARG A 151 -57.58 0.30 0.76
N LYS A 152 -58.07 -0.31 1.84
CA LYS A 152 -59.24 -1.21 1.85
C LYS A 152 -60.31 -0.67 2.80
#